data_AF-A0A6N0HTT0-F1
#
_entry.id   AF-A0A6N0HTT0-F1
#
_cell.length_a   1.000
_cell.length_b   1.000
_cell.length_c   1.000
_cell.angle_alpha   90.00
_cell.angle_beta   90.00
_cell.angle_gamma   90.00
#
_symmetry.space_group_name_H-M   'P 1'
#
loop_
_entity.id
_entity.type
_entity.pdbx_description
1 polymer ?
#
loop_
_entity_poly.entity_id
_entity_poly.type
_entity_poly.pdbx_seq_one_letter_code
_entity_poly.pdbx_strand_id
1 'polypeptide(L)'
;MSESKIEIKIGEIKFSGEGEQEWLSKQLDKILEKSEDLIKLAPAVANSKNQNHTIEHQVADFSNSSEISSQSLVSFLKSKNVTVAQVDKFLDTSIWLEAKEKKTRLKTSDISSALKNASQTKLNNPSDTLNQNVGKGFCEKDGKEYFVTQEGKDHMNV
;
A
#
# COMPACT_ATOMS: atom_id res chain seq x y z
N MET A 1 -5.92 -10.05 -47.38
CA MET A 1 -4.93 -9.19 -46.72
C MET A 1 -5.03 -9.48 -45.24
N SER A 2 -4.03 -10.12 -44.64
CA SER A 2 -4.07 -10.53 -43.23
C SER A 2 -3.60 -9.37 -42.35
N GLU A 3 -4.52 -8.68 -41.70
CA GLU A 3 -4.19 -7.60 -40.77
C GLU A 3 -3.57 -8.20 -39.50
N SER A 4 -2.44 -7.64 -39.09
CA SER A 4 -1.69 -8.08 -37.91
C SER A 4 -1.85 -7.05 -36.82
N LYS A 5 -2.07 -7.52 -35.59
CA LYS A 5 -2.18 -6.69 -34.39
C LYS A 5 -0.92 -6.84 -33.56
N ILE A 6 -0.29 -5.73 -33.21
CA ILE A 6 0.83 -5.68 -32.27
C ILE A 6 0.41 -4.90 -31.04
N GLU A 7 0.68 -5.50 -29.88
CA GLU A 7 0.50 -4.90 -28.57
C GLU A 7 1.86 -4.96 -27.85
N ILE A 8 2.42 -3.79 -27.55
CA ILE A 8 3.71 -3.68 -26.88
C ILE A 8 3.50 -2.87 -25.62
N LYS A 9 4.04 -3.38 -24.51
CA LYS A 9 4.07 -2.69 -23.23
C LYS A 9 5.52 -2.44 -22.84
N ILE A 10 5.92 -1.18 -22.76
CA ILE A 10 7.25 -0.75 -22.30
C ILE A 10 7.03 0.13 -21.07
N GLY A 11 7.35 -0.41 -19.89
CA GLY A 11 7.00 0.23 -18.62
C GLY A 11 5.48 0.42 -18.49
N GLU A 12 5.04 1.67 -18.37
CA GLU A 12 3.63 2.07 -18.32
C GLU A 12 3.01 2.42 -19.68
N ILE A 13 3.83 2.55 -20.72
CA ILE A 13 3.37 2.96 -22.04
C ILE A 13 2.87 1.73 -22.77
N LYS A 14 1.58 1.76 -23.11
CA LYS A 14 0.92 0.74 -23.92
C LYS A 14 0.75 1.24 -25.34
N PHE A 15 1.39 0.57 -26.30
CA PHE A 15 1.18 0.79 -27.72
C PHE A 15 0.32 -0.34 -28.28
N SER A 16 -0.75 0.02 -28.99
CA SER A 16 -1.54 -0.93 -29.78
C SER A 16 -1.67 -0.39 -31.20
N GLY A 17 -1.24 -1.19 -32.16
CA GLY A 17 -1.37 -0.89 -33.59
C GLY A 17 -1.92 -2.10 -34.33
N GLU A 18 -2.77 -1.84 -35.31
CA GLU A 18 -3.37 -2.85 -36.19
C GLU A 18 -3.21 -2.39 -37.63
N GLY A 19 -2.83 -3.29 -38.53
CA GLY A 19 -2.59 -2.96 -39.93
C GLY A 19 -1.71 -3.96 -40.66
N GLU A 20 -1.10 -3.50 -41.75
CA GLU A 20 -0.24 -4.31 -42.60
C GLU A 20 1.11 -4.63 -41.94
N GLN A 21 1.55 -5.88 -42.01
CA GLN A 21 2.74 -6.39 -41.32
C GLN A 21 4.00 -5.55 -41.58
N GLU A 22 4.26 -5.15 -42.82
CA GLU A 22 5.43 -4.32 -43.16
C GLU A 22 5.37 -2.92 -42.55
N TRP A 23 4.18 -2.35 -42.40
CA TRP A 23 3.98 -1.06 -41.75
C TRP A 23 4.17 -1.18 -40.25
N LEU A 24 3.61 -2.23 -39.63
CA LEU A 24 3.71 -2.47 -38.20
C LEU A 24 5.15 -2.72 -37.74
N SER A 25 5.94 -3.50 -38.49
CA SER A 25 7.36 -3.71 -38.19
C SER A 25 8.15 -2.41 -38.21
N LYS A 26 7.90 -1.53 -39.20
CA LYS A 26 8.55 -0.20 -39.27
C LYS A 26 8.19 0.71 -38.10
N GLN A 27 6.98 0.61 -37.57
CA GLN A 27 6.58 1.39 -36.39
C GLN A 27 7.16 0.81 -35.09
N LEU A 28 7.21 -0.53 -34.97
CA LEU A 28 7.84 -1.22 -33.85
C LEU A 28 9.32 -0.85 -33.70
N ASP A 29 10.09 -0.84 -34.81
CA ASP A 29 11.50 -0.47 -34.77
C ASP A 29 11.71 0.98 -34.29
N LYS A 30 10.85 1.91 -34.71
CA LYS A 30 10.90 3.31 -34.24
C LYS A 30 10.56 3.45 -32.76
N ILE A 31 9.61 2.67 -32.27
CA ILE A 31 9.21 2.67 -30.85
C ILE A 31 10.35 2.09 -29.99
N LEU A 32 10.99 1.02 -30.46
CA LEU A 32 12.15 0.43 -29.78
C LEU A 32 13.35 1.39 -29.76
N GLU A 33 13.64 2.07 -30.87
CA GLU A 33 14.73 3.07 -30.94
C GLU A 33 14.49 4.26 -29.99
N LYS A 34 13.23 4.61 -29.73
CA LYS A 34 12.83 5.66 -28.78
C LYS A 34 12.52 5.18 -27.37
N SER A 35 12.61 3.87 -27.12
CA SER A 35 12.22 3.28 -25.84
C SER A 35 13.10 3.74 -24.68
N GLU A 36 14.42 3.91 -24.89
CA GLU A 36 15.34 4.39 -23.86
C GLU A 36 15.06 5.85 -23.44
N ASP A 37 14.65 6.70 -24.39
CA ASP A 37 14.26 8.09 -24.11
C ASP A 37 12.91 8.14 -23.38
N LEU A 38 11.98 7.25 -23.73
CA LEU A 38 10.68 7.12 -23.06
C LEU A 38 10.83 6.60 -21.62
N ILE A 39 11.77 5.69 -21.36
CA ILE A 39 12.10 5.21 -20.01
C ILE A 39 12.71 6.34 -19.16
N LYS A 40 13.48 7.25 -19.75
CA LYS A 40 14.07 8.40 -19.04
C LYS A 40 13.06 9.51 -18.72
N LEU A 41 12.00 9.64 -19.51
CA LEU A 41 10.96 10.66 -19.30
C LEU A 41 9.81 10.19 -18.42
N ALA A 42 9.63 8.87 -18.27
CA ALA A 42 8.62 8.32 -17.38
C ALA A 42 9.04 8.54 -15.92
N PRO A 43 8.21 9.19 -15.08
CA PRO A 43 8.45 9.20 -13.65
C PRO A 43 8.52 7.74 -13.17
N ALA A 44 9.45 7.44 -12.26
CA ALA A 44 9.54 6.14 -11.63
C ALA A 44 8.29 5.91 -10.78
N VAL A 45 7.25 5.29 -11.35
CA VAL A 45 6.06 4.89 -10.61
C VAL A 45 6.14 3.43 -10.25
N ALA A 46 5.91 3.22 -8.95
CA ALA A 46 5.77 1.95 -8.29
C ALA A 46 4.85 1.02 -9.09
N ASN A 47 5.20 -0.27 -9.06
CA ASN A 47 4.40 -1.37 -9.57
C ASN A 47 2.94 -1.30 -9.07
N SER A 48 2.03 -0.71 -9.86
CA SER A 48 0.60 -0.94 -9.70
C SER A 48 0.15 -2.00 -10.71
N LYS A 49 0.04 -3.24 -10.24
CA LYS A 49 -0.78 -4.28 -10.88
C LYS A 49 -2.23 -4.04 -10.46
N ASN A 50 -3.14 -3.93 -11.44
CA ASN A 50 -4.60 -4.21 -11.45
C ASN A 50 -5.32 -4.21 -10.07
N GLN A 51 -6.47 -3.55 -9.89
CA GLN A 51 -7.77 -4.07 -10.38
C GLN A 51 -8.94 -3.09 -10.11
N ASN A 52 -9.95 -3.12 -10.99
CA ASN A 52 -11.39 -2.94 -10.72
C ASN A 52 -11.84 -2.08 -9.52
N HIS A 53 -12.39 -0.89 -9.84
CA HIS A 53 -13.39 -0.12 -9.06
C HIS A 53 -13.64 -0.54 -7.60
N THR A 54 -12.63 -0.35 -6.77
CA THR A 54 -12.75 -0.02 -5.35
C THR A 54 -11.85 1.18 -5.17
N ILE A 55 -12.21 2.11 -4.29
CA ILE A 55 -11.31 3.19 -3.91
C ILE A 55 -10.09 2.49 -3.30
N GLU A 56 -9.04 2.22 -4.08
CA GLU A 56 -7.83 1.55 -3.62
C GLU A 56 -7.13 2.54 -2.71
N HIS A 57 -7.33 2.40 -1.40
CA HIS A 57 -6.54 3.17 -0.45
C HIS A 57 -5.11 2.61 -0.53
N GLN A 58 -4.15 3.48 -0.89
CA GLN A 58 -2.75 3.05 -0.97
C GLN A 58 -2.27 2.58 0.40
N VAL A 59 -1.53 1.47 0.40
CA VAL A 59 -0.75 1.02 1.55
C VAL A 59 0.17 2.16 2.00
N ALA A 60 0.16 2.49 3.27
CA ALA A 60 1.03 3.52 3.81
C ALA A 60 2.52 3.13 3.68
N ASP A 61 3.34 4.07 3.17
CA ASP A 61 4.79 3.86 3.05
C ASP A 61 5.50 4.18 4.37
N PHE A 62 5.89 3.16 5.13
CA PHE A 62 6.63 3.29 6.40
C PHE A 62 8.15 3.21 6.25
N SER A 63 8.68 3.35 5.03
CA SER A 63 10.13 3.22 4.76
C SER A 63 11.01 4.26 5.48
N ASN A 64 10.43 5.38 5.91
CA ASN A 64 11.13 6.46 6.64
C ASN A 64 10.87 6.50 8.17
N SER A 65 10.09 5.57 8.72
CA SER A 65 9.68 5.57 10.15
C SER A 65 10.72 4.91 11.09
N SER A 66 11.99 5.30 10.97
CA SER A 66 13.09 4.80 11.81
C SER A 66 12.92 5.16 13.30
N GLU A 67 12.25 6.28 13.58
CA GLU A 67 11.93 6.72 14.94
C GLU A 67 10.86 5.84 15.62
N ILE A 68 9.94 5.27 14.86
CA ILE A 68 8.87 4.40 15.38
C ILE A 68 9.42 3.00 15.70
N SER A 69 10.26 2.48 14.81
CA SER A 69 10.88 1.16 14.97
C SER A 69 11.90 1.11 16.12
N SER A 70 12.51 2.25 16.46
CA SER A 70 13.44 2.37 17.59
C SER A 70 12.76 2.48 18.96
N GLN A 71 11.47 2.84 19.00
CA GLN A 71 10.73 3.02 20.25
C GLN A 71 9.91 1.78 20.63
N SER A 72 9.72 1.57 21.94
CA SER A 72 8.80 0.55 22.43
C SER A 72 7.35 0.95 22.12
N LEU A 73 6.47 -0.03 21.87
CA LEU A 73 5.04 0.22 21.62
C LEU A 73 4.41 1.03 22.76
N VAL A 74 4.87 0.82 24.01
CA VAL A 74 4.40 1.57 25.18
C VAL A 74 4.78 3.05 25.10
N SER A 75 6.02 3.36 24.71
CA SER A 75 6.49 4.74 24.56
C SER A 75 5.78 5.44 23.40
N PHE A 76 5.58 4.73 22.29
CA PHE A 76 4.89 5.24 21.10
C PHE A 76 3.43 5.59 21.40
N LEU A 77 2.67 4.67 22.01
CA LEU A 77 1.27 4.88 22.37
C LEU A 77 1.09 5.98 23.43
N LYS A 78 2.03 6.10 24.38
CA LYS A 78 2.03 7.20 25.37
C LYS A 78 2.34 8.56 24.71
N SER A 79 3.29 8.60 23.78
CA SER A 79 3.65 9.81 23.04
C SER A 79 2.47 10.35 22.22
N LYS A 80 1.70 9.45 21.62
CA LYS A 80 0.50 9.79 20.83
C LYS A 80 -0.78 9.96 21.67
N ASN A 81 -0.71 9.82 23.00
CA ASN A 81 -1.82 9.96 23.95
C ASN A 81 -3.06 9.07 23.64
N VAL A 82 -2.82 7.87 23.11
CA VAL A 82 -3.85 6.96 22.56
C VAL A 82 -4.45 6.05 23.63
N THR A 83 -4.66 6.61 24.81
CA THR A 83 -5.03 5.84 26.00
C THR A 83 -6.54 5.55 26.05
N VAL A 84 -7.36 6.39 25.40
CA VAL A 84 -8.82 6.39 25.56
C VAL A 84 -9.55 5.76 24.37
N ALA A 85 -9.14 6.06 23.14
CA ALA A 85 -9.80 5.55 21.93
C ALA A 85 -9.23 4.19 21.52
N GLN A 86 -10.06 3.13 21.63
CA GLN A 86 -9.70 1.77 21.24
C GLN A 86 -9.39 1.66 19.74
N VAL A 87 -10.08 2.47 18.92
CA VAL A 87 -9.93 2.56 17.46
C VAL A 87 -8.56 3.11 17.09
N ASP A 88 -8.17 4.21 17.71
CA ASP A 88 -6.89 4.85 17.47
C ASP A 88 -5.76 3.97 18.02
N LYS A 89 -5.95 3.34 19.18
CA LYS A 89 -4.96 2.40 19.76
C LYS A 89 -4.69 1.23 18.81
N PHE A 90 -5.73 0.74 18.14
CA PHE A 90 -5.58 -0.28 17.11
C PHE A 90 -4.78 0.25 15.92
N LEU A 91 -5.09 1.45 15.44
CA LEU A 91 -4.40 2.07 14.30
C LEU A 91 -2.91 2.32 14.60
N ASP A 92 -2.59 2.95 15.73
CA ASP A 92 -1.21 3.19 16.16
C ASP A 92 -0.41 1.90 16.35
N THR A 93 -1.05 0.88 16.92
CA THR A 93 -0.40 -0.42 17.07
C THR A 93 -0.15 -1.05 15.71
N SER A 94 -1.06 -0.89 14.75
CA SER A 94 -0.88 -1.34 13.37
C SER A 94 0.34 -0.66 12.75
N ILE A 95 0.39 0.67 12.80
CA ILE A 95 1.50 1.49 12.27
C ILE A 95 2.84 1.07 12.88
N TRP A 96 2.88 0.89 14.20
CA TRP A 96 4.11 0.45 14.88
C TRP A 96 4.54 -0.96 14.47
N LEU A 97 3.59 -1.88 14.28
CA LEU A 97 3.85 -3.24 13.80
C LEU A 97 4.38 -3.24 12.37
N GLU A 98 3.80 -2.43 11.48
CA GLU A 98 4.28 -2.29 10.10
C GLU A 98 5.69 -1.68 10.08
N ALA A 99 5.93 -0.61 10.86
CA ALA A 99 7.25 0.03 10.93
C ALA A 99 8.33 -0.86 11.54
N LYS A 100 8.00 -1.67 12.55
CA LYS A 100 8.97 -2.52 13.27
C LYS A 100 9.21 -3.85 12.59
N GLU A 101 8.16 -4.54 12.16
CA GLU A 101 8.26 -5.86 11.54
C GLU A 101 8.40 -5.79 10.02
N LYS A 102 8.30 -4.59 9.42
CA LYS A 102 8.29 -4.37 7.96
C LYS A 102 7.23 -5.22 7.24
N LYS A 103 6.16 -5.56 7.96
CA LYS A 103 5.04 -6.35 7.44
C LYS A 103 4.00 -5.39 6.90
N THR A 104 3.72 -5.51 5.62
CA THR A 104 2.70 -4.73 4.90
C THR A 104 1.27 -5.24 5.12
N ARG A 105 1.14 -6.43 5.74
CA ARG A 105 -0.14 -7.09 5.99
C ARG A 105 -0.15 -7.61 7.42
N LEU A 106 -1.20 -7.27 8.15
CA LEU A 106 -1.37 -7.58 9.56
C LEU A 106 -2.67 -8.36 9.80
N LYS A 107 -2.68 -9.15 10.87
CA LYS A 107 -3.89 -9.79 11.41
C LYS A 107 -4.29 -9.15 12.72
N THR A 108 -5.57 -9.25 13.06
CA THR A 108 -6.08 -8.77 14.36
C THR A 108 -5.43 -9.53 15.52
N SER A 109 -4.99 -10.76 15.27
CA SER A 109 -4.19 -11.57 16.19
C SER A 109 -2.81 -10.98 16.45
N ASP A 110 -2.17 -10.37 15.45
CA ASP A 110 -0.83 -9.79 15.59
C ASP A 110 -0.89 -8.54 16.45
N ILE A 111 -1.90 -7.69 16.25
CA ILE A 111 -2.14 -6.52 17.12
C ILE A 111 -2.49 -6.92 18.54
N SER A 112 -3.38 -7.90 18.69
CA SER A 112 -3.76 -8.38 20.02
C SER A 112 -2.54 -8.96 20.77
N SER A 113 -1.65 -9.64 20.04
CA SER A 113 -0.40 -10.18 20.58
C SER A 113 0.61 -9.07 20.90
N ALA A 114 0.77 -8.07 20.05
CA ALA A 114 1.65 -6.92 20.29
C ALA A 114 1.20 -6.10 21.50
N LEU A 115 -0.09 -5.83 21.64
CA LEU A 115 -0.65 -5.17 22.82
C LEU A 115 -0.41 -5.98 24.10
N LYS A 116 -0.61 -7.30 24.03
CA LYS A 116 -0.35 -8.20 25.16
C LYS A 116 1.14 -8.22 25.54
N ASN A 117 2.04 -8.29 24.55
CA ASN A 117 3.49 -8.27 24.76
C ASN A 117 3.97 -6.94 25.35
N ALA A 118 3.34 -5.82 24.94
CA ALA A 118 3.62 -4.50 25.47
C ALA A 118 2.94 -4.22 26.82
N SER A 119 2.29 -5.22 27.44
CA SER A 119 1.52 -5.08 28.68
C SER A 119 0.49 -3.93 28.64
N GLN A 120 -0.06 -3.67 27.45
CA GLN A 120 -1.09 -2.66 27.25
C GLN A 120 -2.48 -3.23 27.51
N THR A 121 -3.43 -2.35 27.80
CA THR A 121 -4.84 -2.71 27.99
C THR A 121 -5.35 -3.42 26.73
N LYS A 122 -5.92 -4.61 26.92
CA LYS A 122 -6.50 -5.40 25.82
C LYS A 122 -7.59 -4.60 25.12
N LEU A 123 -7.73 -4.85 23.83
CA LEU A 123 -8.88 -4.37 23.06
C LEU A 123 -10.12 -5.15 23.50
N ASN A 124 -11.22 -4.44 23.77
CA ASN A 124 -12.49 -5.09 24.12
C ASN A 124 -13.04 -5.91 22.94
N ASN A 125 -12.95 -5.37 21.71
CA ASN A 125 -13.37 -6.06 20.50
C ASN A 125 -12.48 -5.66 19.30
N PRO A 126 -11.37 -6.40 19.05
CA PRO A 126 -10.42 -6.09 17.98
C PRO A 126 -11.04 -6.07 16.58
N SER A 127 -12.02 -6.94 16.33
CA SER A 127 -12.69 -7.04 15.04
C SER A 127 -13.61 -5.85 14.79
N ASP A 128 -14.30 -5.37 15.82
CA ASP A 128 -15.14 -4.18 15.74
C ASP A 128 -14.29 -2.92 15.55
N THR A 129 -13.18 -2.77 16.28
CA THR A 129 -12.25 -1.65 16.08
C THR A 129 -11.63 -1.63 14.69
N LEU A 130 -11.34 -2.80 14.11
CA LEU A 130 -10.90 -2.90 12.73
C LEU A 130 -12.00 -2.42 11.77
N ASN A 131 -13.25 -2.87 11.95
CA ASN A 131 -14.37 -2.42 11.10
C ASN A 131 -14.58 -0.91 11.17
N GLN A 132 -14.44 -0.31 12.36
CA GLN A 132 -14.54 1.13 12.53
C GLN A 132 -13.39 1.87 11.82
N ASN A 133 -12.16 1.36 11.90
CA ASN A 133 -11.04 1.91 11.13
C ASN A 133 -11.22 1.78 9.62
N VAL A 134 -11.80 0.66 9.17
CA VAL A 134 -12.14 0.43 7.75
C VAL A 134 -13.24 1.38 7.29
N GLY A 135 -14.29 1.57 8.09
CA GLY A 135 -15.34 2.54 7.79
C GLY A 135 -14.86 3.99 7.77
N LYS A 136 -13.75 4.31 8.44
CA LYS A 136 -13.08 5.62 8.41
C LYS A 136 -12.07 5.77 7.29
N GLY A 137 -11.75 4.71 6.53
CA GLY A 137 -10.71 4.72 5.51
C GLY A 137 -9.28 4.57 6.04
N PHE A 138 -9.07 4.36 7.35
CA PHE A 138 -7.73 4.27 7.96
C PHE A 138 -7.06 2.89 7.81
N CYS A 139 -7.86 1.85 7.60
CA CYS A 139 -7.38 0.49 7.35
C CYS A 139 -8.20 -0.12 6.22
N GLU A 140 -7.60 -1.00 5.44
CA GLU A 140 -8.32 -1.74 4.40
C GLU A 140 -8.11 -3.24 4.58
N LYS A 141 -9.20 -4.01 4.45
CA LYS A 141 -9.16 -5.45 4.60
C LYS A 141 -8.78 -6.12 3.29
N ASP A 142 -7.70 -6.90 3.34
CA ASP A 142 -7.24 -7.79 2.27
C ASP A 142 -7.55 -9.24 2.68
N GLY A 143 -8.82 -9.63 2.53
CA GLY A 143 -9.31 -10.98 2.87
C GLY A 143 -9.21 -11.33 4.35
N LYS A 144 -8.20 -12.13 4.73
CA LYS A 144 -7.93 -12.54 6.12
C LYS A 144 -6.94 -11.61 6.85
N GLU A 145 -6.36 -10.69 6.10
CA GLU A 145 -5.36 -9.74 6.57
C GLU A 145 -5.90 -8.32 6.32
N TYR A 146 -5.22 -7.31 6.84
CA TYR A 146 -5.50 -5.91 6.54
C TYR A 146 -4.20 -5.13 6.53
N PHE A 147 -4.24 -3.94 5.97
CA PHE A 147 -3.12 -3.00 5.94
C PHE A 147 -3.57 -1.61 6.36
N VAL A 148 -2.63 -0.80 6.84
CA VAL A 148 -2.88 0.60 7.14
C VAL A 148 -2.80 1.41 5.85
N THR A 149 -3.78 2.28 5.64
CA THR A 149 -3.84 3.15 4.47
C THR A 149 -3.04 4.44 4.70
N GLN A 150 -2.70 5.13 3.62
CA GLN A 150 -2.05 6.44 3.70
C GLN A 150 -2.86 7.44 4.55
N GLU A 151 -4.20 7.41 4.47
CA GLU A 151 -5.06 8.26 5.31
C GLU A 151 -4.93 7.94 6.80
N GLY A 152 -4.79 6.66 7.18
CA GLY A 152 -4.54 6.26 8.56
C GLY A 152 -3.19 6.77 9.07
N LYS A 153 -2.17 6.77 8.21
CA LYS A 153 -0.85 7.34 8.50
C LYS A 153 -0.90 8.87 8.64
N ASP A 154 -1.58 9.55 7.72
CA ASP A 154 -1.75 11.00 7.72
C ASP A 154 -2.57 11.46 8.94
N HIS A 155 -3.60 10.70 9.33
CA HIS A 155 -4.40 10.96 10.52
C HIS A 155 -3.57 10.91 11.80
N MET A 156 -2.61 9.99 11.84
CA MET A 156 -1.66 9.87 12.95
C MET A 156 -0.49 10.85 12.85
N ASN A 157 -0.42 11.66 11.79
CA ASN A 157 0.64 12.62 11.50
C ASN A 157 2.03 11.96 11.65
N VAL A 158 2.19 10.82 10.96
CA VAL A 158 3.38 9.97 10.93
C VAL A 158 4.08 10.09 9.58
#